data_AF-A0A4V2F0R4-F1
#
_entry.id   AF-A0A4V2F0R4-F1
#
_cell.length_a   1.000
_cell.length_b   1.000
_cell.length_c   1.000
_cell.angle_alpha   90.00
_cell.angle_beta   90.00
_cell.angle_gamma   90.00
#
_symmetry.space_group_name_H-M   'P 1'
#
loop_
_entity.id
_entity.type
_entity.pdbx_description
1 polymer ?
#
loop_
_entity_poly.entity_id
_entity_poly.type
_entity_poly.pdbx_seq_one_letter_code
_entity_poly.pdbx_strand_id
1 'polypeptide(L)'
;MKFLVLALGLFLSILTADAQEHPAFPGAFVGHWSGTLNWYTNGASEPRKVNMELHIQPSKDSLHQYTWHIIYGKPSEDSRPYILKAADTTKGHWVIDEKNGIILDQYWKGGKFSGAFSVGGTTILNSYWLENGALHMEFYSYPAKAITTTGNGTEESPKVDSYHIKSYQQAVLRRK
;
A
#
# COMPACT_ATOMS: atom_id res chain seq x y z
N MET A 1 56.99 -37.36 -24.61
CA MET A 1 55.82 -37.57 -25.48
C MET A 1 54.85 -38.44 -24.69
N LYS A 2 53.63 -38.07 -24.28
CA LYS A 2 52.73 -36.96 -24.56
C LYS A 2 51.89 -36.73 -23.29
N PHE A 3 51.48 -35.49 -23.13
CA PHE A 3 50.64 -34.89 -22.09
C PHE A 3 49.42 -35.75 -21.68
N LEU A 4 49.15 -35.81 -20.37
CA LEU A 4 47.79 -36.04 -19.87
C LEU A 4 47.33 -34.77 -19.15
N VAL A 5 46.36 -34.11 -19.77
CA VAL A 5 45.79 -32.84 -19.34
C VAL A 5 44.73 -33.08 -18.27
N LEU A 6 44.86 -32.28 -17.21
CA LEU A 6 43.90 -31.76 -16.25
C LEU A 6 42.39 -32.00 -16.53
N ALA A 7 41.64 -32.38 -15.50
CA ALA A 7 40.23 -32.00 -15.37
C ALA A 7 39.91 -31.72 -13.89
N LEU A 8 40.15 -30.47 -13.48
CA LEU A 8 39.70 -29.93 -12.20
C LEU A 8 38.23 -29.50 -12.37
N GLY A 9 37.30 -30.31 -11.87
CA GLY A 9 35.87 -29.99 -11.88
C GLY A 9 35.56 -28.91 -10.84
N LEU A 10 35.44 -27.66 -11.29
CA LEU A 10 34.89 -26.57 -10.49
C LEU A 10 33.36 -26.59 -10.63
N PHE A 11 32.67 -27.20 -9.66
CA PHE A 11 31.21 -27.05 -9.51
C PHE A 11 30.92 -25.61 -9.07
N LEU A 12 30.66 -24.73 -10.02
CA LEU A 12 30.17 -23.39 -9.75
C LEU A 12 28.67 -23.51 -9.46
N SER A 13 28.32 -23.67 -8.18
CA SER A 13 26.94 -23.54 -7.70
C SER A 13 26.46 -22.13 -8.00
N ILE A 14 25.63 -21.99 -9.04
CA ILE A 14 24.91 -20.75 -9.32
C ILE A 14 23.93 -20.57 -8.17
N LEU A 15 24.30 -19.77 -7.17
CA LEU A 15 23.35 -19.16 -6.26
C LEU A 15 22.49 -18.23 -7.12
N THR A 16 21.34 -18.73 -7.59
CA THR A 16 20.25 -17.84 -7.98
C THR A 16 19.78 -17.17 -6.71
N ALA A 17 20.40 -16.05 -6.37
CA ALA A 17 19.74 -15.06 -5.56
C ALA A 17 18.48 -14.71 -6.34
N ASP A 18 17.32 -15.19 -5.89
CA ASP A 18 16.04 -14.57 -6.24
C ASP A 18 16.12 -13.14 -5.71
N ALA A 19 16.71 -12.27 -6.53
CA ALA A 19 16.44 -10.85 -6.44
C ALA A 19 14.96 -10.74 -6.75
N GLN A 20 14.14 -10.79 -5.69
CA GLN A 20 12.72 -10.59 -5.80
C GLN A 20 12.56 -9.18 -6.38
N GLU A 21 12.40 -9.09 -7.71
CA GLU A 21 12.16 -7.85 -8.38
C GLU A 21 10.95 -7.24 -7.68
N HIS A 22 11.17 -6.11 -6.99
CA HIS A 22 10.06 -5.39 -6.41
C HIS A 22 9.12 -5.06 -7.57
N PRO A 23 7.84 -5.44 -7.48
CA PRO A 23 6.91 -5.23 -8.57
C PRO A 23 6.92 -3.77 -8.98
N ALA A 24 7.18 -3.50 -10.26
CA ALA A 24 7.32 -2.14 -10.76
C ALA A 24 6.01 -1.38 -10.54
N PHE A 25 6.02 -0.38 -9.64
CA PHE A 25 4.85 0.46 -9.39
C PHE A 25 4.78 1.60 -10.43
N PRO A 26 3.60 1.89 -10.98
CA PRO A 26 2.30 1.25 -10.74
C PRO A 26 1.99 0.09 -11.70
N GLY A 27 2.87 -0.24 -12.65
CA GLY A 27 2.61 -1.22 -13.71
C GLY A 27 2.12 -2.58 -13.21
N ALA A 28 2.76 -3.14 -12.18
CA ALA A 28 2.36 -4.42 -11.59
C ALA A 28 0.98 -4.38 -10.91
N PHE A 29 0.52 -3.19 -10.48
CA PHE A 29 -0.75 -2.98 -9.81
C PHE A 29 -1.91 -2.78 -10.79
N VAL A 30 -1.64 -2.45 -12.07
CA VAL A 30 -2.67 -2.33 -13.11
C VAL A 30 -3.48 -3.61 -13.16
N GLY A 31 -4.80 -3.51 -13.12
CA GLY A 31 -5.73 -4.63 -13.07
C GLY A 31 -7.06 -4.30 -12.40
N HIS A 32 -7.99 -5.25 -12.49
CA HIS A 32 -9.25 -5.22 -11.74
C HIS A 32 -9.10 -6.17 -10.54
N TRP A 33 -9.09 -5.60 -9.35
CA TRP A 33 -8.91 -6.35 -8.11
C TRP A 33 -10.22 -6.41 -7.35
N SER A 34 -10.54 -7.55 -6.77
CA SER A 34 -11.76 -7.75 -6.00
C SER A 34 -11.57 -8.74 -4.86
N GLY A 35 -12.29 -8.53 -3.77
CA GLY A 35 -12.23 -9.37 -2.58
C GLY A 35 -13.13 -8.85 -1.47
N THR A 36 -12.79 -9.22 -0.24
CA THR A 36 -13.52 -8.82 0.96
C THR A 36 -12.62 -7.99 1.86
N LEU A 37 -13.11 -6.81 2.23
CA LEU A 37 -12.56 -5.98 3.30
C LEU A 37 -13.13 -6.47 4.63
N ASN A 38 -12.25 -6.74 5.58
CA ASN A 38 -12.60 -6.98 6.97
C ASN A 38 -12.35 -5.70 7.75
N TRP A 39 -13.41 -5.11 8.32
CA TRP A 39 -13.33 -3.88 9.11
C TRP A 39 -13.54 -4.19 10.59
N TYR A 40 -12.46 -4.04 11.35
CA TYR A 40 -12.42 -4.20 12.80
C TYR A 40 -12.61 -2.84 13.46
N THR A 41 -13.61 -2.74 14.34
CA THR A 41 -13.91 -1.53 15.14
C THR A 41 -13.87 -1.86 16.62
N ASN A 42 -13.61 -0.86 17.45
CA ASN A 42 -13.54 -1.04 18.90
C ASN A 42 -14.80 -1.73 19.47
N GLY A 43 -14.57 -2.77 20.27
CA GLY A 43 -15.62 -3.53 20.96
C GLY A 43 -16.32 -4.61 20.12
N ALA A 44 -16.02 -4.76 18.84
CA ALA A 44 -16.57 -5.82 18.00
C ALA A 44 -15.74 -7.11 18.14
N SER A 45 -16.40 -8.26 18.34
CA SER A 45 -15.74 -9.57 18.35
C SER A 45 -15.40 -10.08 16.95
N GLU A 46 -16.13 -9.62 15.94
CA GLU A 46 -16.00 -10.03 14.54
C GLU A 46 -15.92 -8.80 13.62
N PRO A 47 -15.17 -8.86 12.51
CA PRO A 47 -15.10 -7.75 11.57
C PRO A 47 -16.40 -7.61 10.79
N ARG A 48 -16.78 -6.36 10.49
CA ARG A 48 -17.76 -6.09 9.44
C ARG A 48 -17.13 -6.43 8.09
N LYS A 49 -17.77 -7.30 7.32
CA LYS A 49 -17.33 -7.68 5.98
C LYS A 49 -17.97 -6.79 4.92
N VAL A 50 -17.17 -6.27 4.01
CA VAL A 50 -17.61 -5.41 2.90
C VAL A 50 -16.96 -5.92 1.62
N ASN A 51 -17.74 -6.13 0.57
CA ASN A 51 -17.17 -6.42 -0.75
C ASN A 51 -16.36 -5.21 -1.19
N MET A 52 -15.18 -5.42 -1.75
CA MET A 52 -14.33 -4.33 -2.18
C MET A 52 -13.72 -4.61 -3.53
N GLU A 53 -13.62 -3.56 -4.34
CA GLU A 53 -12.90 -3.59 -5.60
C GLU A 53 -11.94 -2.39 -5.72
N LEU A 54 -10.83 -2.60 -6.41
CA LEU A 54 -9.92 -1.55 -6.84
C LEU A 54 -9.57 -1.75 -8.31
N HIS A 55 -9.92 -0.79 -9.15
CA HIS A 55 -9.64 -0.84 -10.59
C HIS A 55 -8.57 0.19 -10.95
N ILE A 56 -7.44 -0.32 -11.43
CA ILE A 56 -6.27 0.47 -11.80
C ILE A 56 -5.99 0.23 -13.27
N GLN A 57 -6.11 1.28 -14.08
CA GLN A 57 -5.87 1.26 -15.51
C GLN A 57 -5.09 2.51 -15.91
N PRO A 58 -4.22 2.44 -16.94
CA PRO A 58 -3.62 3.64 -17.51
C PRO A 58 -4.71 4.63 -17.93
N SER A 59 -4.50 5.91 -17.62
CA SER A 59 -5.40 6.97 -18.07
C SER A 59 -5.35 7.08 -19.59
N LYS A 60 -6.51 7.26 -20.21
CA LYS A 60 -6.61 7.53 -21.65
C LYS A 60 -6.22 8.97 -22.00
N ASP A 61 -6.33 9.87 -21.02
CA ASP A 61 -6.27 11.32 -21.23
C ASP A 61 -4.90 11.92 -20.90
N SER A 62 -4.05 11.20 -20.15
CA SER A 62 -2.76 11.73 -19.70
C SER A 62 -1.72 10.62 -19.48
N LEU A 63 -0.54 10.82 -20.06
CA LEU A 63 0.64 10.02 -19.78
C LEU A 63 1.00 10.16 -18.29
N HIS A 64 1.36 9.05 -17.64
CA HIS A 64 1.71 8.97 -16.21
C HIS A 64 0.55 9.16 -15.21
N GLN A 65 -0.70 9.05 -15.67
CA GLN A 65 -1.86 8.95 -14.79
C GLN A 65 -2.51 7.57 -14.92
N TYR A 66 -3.15 7.14 -13.83
CA TYR A 66 -3.88 5.88 -13.76
C TYR A 66 -5.22 6.12 -13.07
N THR A 67 -6.22 5.30 -13.37
CA THR A 67 -7.40 5.23 -12.51
C THR A 67 -7.00 4.69 -11.14
N TRP A 68 -7.70 5.15 -10.11
CA TRP A 68 -7.63 4.59 -8.76
C TRP A 68 -9.06 4.41 -8.24
N HIS A 69 -9.84 3.61 -8.97
CA HIS A 69 -11.28 3.53 -8.71
C HIS A 69 -11.56 2.51 -7.61
N ILE A 70 -11.92 3.00 -6.43
CA ILE A 70 -12.27 2.17 -5.28
C ILE A 70 -13.80 1.99 -5.23
N ILE A 71 -14.25 0.78 -4.97
CA ILE A 71 -15.68 0.46 -4.78
C ILE A 71 -15.83 -0.31 -3.48
N TYR A 72 -16.73 0.15 -2.61
CA TYR A 72 -17.15 -0.59 -1.41
C TYR A 72 -18.61 -1.02 -1.55
N GLY A 73 -18.87 -2.31 -1.33
CA GLY A 73 -20.17 -2.91 -1.56
C GLY A 73 -20.49 -2.99 -3.05
N LYS A 74 -21.63 -2.45 -3.46
CA LYS A 74 -22.01 -2.30 -4.87
C LYS A 74 -21.56 -0.94 -5.42
N PRO A 75 -21.35 -0.79 -6.74
CA PRO A 75 -21.05 0.51 -7.34
C PRO A 75 -22.09 1.61 -7.06
N SER A 76 -23.34 1.23 -6.80
CA SER A 76 -24.42 2.14 -6.41
C SER A 76 -24.39 2.58 -4.94
N GLU A 77 -23.56 1.93 -4.10
CA GLU A 77 -23.48 2.19 -2.65
C GLU A 77 -22.35 3.16 -2.34
N ASP A 78 -21.11 2.81 -2.70
CA ASP A 78 -19.94 3.69 -2.51
C ASP A 78 -18.94 3.42 -3.64
N SER A 79 -18.82 4.39 -4.54
CA SER A 79 -17.98 4.35 -5.73
C SER A 79 -17.14 5.62 -5.81
N ARG A 80 -15.83 5.44 -5.81
CA ARG A 80 -14.83 6.51 -5.65
C ARG A 80 -13.92 6.55 -6.88
N PRO A 81 -14.29 7.30 -7.93
CA PRO A 81 -13.57 7.31 -9.21
C PRO A 81 -12.35 8.22 -9.16
N TYR A 82 -11.40 7.91 -8.27
CA TYR A 82 -10.20 8.69 -8.05
C TYR A 82 -9.15 8.46 -9.14
N ILE A 83 -8.12 9.31 -9.16
CA ILE A 83 -7.03 9.26 -10.13
C ILE A 83 -5.69 9.17 -9.38
N LEU A 84 -4.84 8.23 -9.75
CA LEU A 84 -3.45 8.16 -9.32
C LEU A 84 -2.58 8.98 -10.29
N LYS A 85 -1.76 9.90 -9.75
CA LYS A 85 -0.87 10.76 -10.53
C LYS A 85 0.56 10.70 -9.99
N ALA A 86 1.54 10.70 -10.89
CA ALA A 86 2.93 10.92 -10.53
C ALA A 86 3.11 12.36 -10.02
N ALA A 87 3.75 12.53 -8.86
CA ALA A 87 4.11 13.85 -8.32
C ALA A 87 5.62 14.08 -8.40
N ASP A 88 6.42 13.17 -7.84
CA ASP A 88 7.89 13.13 -7.97
C ASP A 88 8.34 11.67 -7.87
N THR A 89 8.42 10.99 -9.02
CA THR A 89 8.74 9.56 -9.08
C THR A 89 10.16 9.25 -8.61
N THR A 90 11.07 10.24 -8.63
CA THR A 90 12.44 10.08 -8.12
C THR A 90 12.49 9.88 -6.60
N LYS A 91 11.46 10.36 -5.89
CA LYS A 91 11.25 10.17 -4.44
C LYS A 91 10.20 9.11 -4.13
N GLY A 92 9.72 8.41 -5.17
CA GLY A 92 8.57 7.51 -5.06
C GLY A 92 7.28 8.21 -4.67
N HIS A 93 7.14 9.52 -4.90
CA HIS A 93 5.99 10.32 -4.49
C HIS A 93 4.91 10.34 -5.57
N TRP A 94 3.71 9.94 -5.18
CA TRP A 94 2.51 9.95 -5.99
C TRP A 94 1.36 10.56 -5.20
N VAL A 95 0.28 10.90 -5.89
CA VAL A 95 -0.93 11.40 -5.25
C VAL A 95 -2.16 10.66 -5.76
N ILE A 96 -3.13 10.43 -4.87
CA ILE A 96 -4.49 10.02 -5.23
C ILE A 96 -5.36 11.29 -5.19
N ASP A 97 -5.90 11.67 -6.33
CA ASP A 97 -6.78 12.82 -6.50
C ASP A 97 -8.24 12.37 -6.43
N GLU A 98 -8.98 12.89 -5.44
CA GLU A 98 -10.40 12.58 -5.23
C GLU A 98 -11.34 13.32 -6.19
N LYS A 99 -10.81 14.23 -7.02
CA LYS A 99 -11.54 15.06 -7.99
C LYS A 99 -12.53 16.04 -7.37
N ASN A 100 -12.34 16.40 -6.12
CA ASN A 100 -13.14 17.38 -5.38
C ASN A 100 -12.28 18.41 -4.64
N GLY A 101 -11.00 18.54 -5.03
CA GLY A 101 -10.01 19.39 -4.37
C GLY A 101 -9.22 18.71 -3.25
N ILE A 102 -9.57 17.47 -2.87
CA ILE A 102 -8.78 16.66 -1.94
C ILE A 102 -7.73 15.86 -2.70
N ILE A 103 -6.47 16.01 -2.28
CA ILE A 103 -5.31 15.28 -2.80
C ILE A 103 -4.69 14.51 -1.64
N LEU A 104 -4.50 13.20 -1.82
CA LEU A 104 -3.93 12.32 -0.81
C LEU A 104 -2.51 11.90 -1.23
N ASP A 105 -1.51 12.39 -0.51
CA ASP A 105 -0.11 12.02 -0.74
C ASP A 105 0.17 10.56 -0.39
N GLN A 106 0.96 9.91 -1.25
CA GLN A 106 1.33 8.52 -1.14
C GLN A 106 2.78 8.31 -1.60
N TYR A 107 3.46 7.34 -1.00
CA TYR A 107 4.87 7.06 -1.25
C TYR A 107 5.09 5.58 -1.53
N TRP A 108 5.79 5.29 -2.62
CA TRP A 108 6.29 3.97 -2.96
C TRP A 108 7.64 3.74 -2.29
N LYS A 109 7.67 2.89 -1.26
CA LYS A 109 8.89 2.54 -0.52
C LYS A 109 8.87 1.07 -0.08
N GLY A 110 9.98 0.37 -0.30
CA GLY A 110 10.15 -1.02 0.18
C GLY A 110 9.07 -1.99 -0.33
N GLY A 111 8.57 -1.79 -1.56
CA GLY A 111 7.51 -2.64 -2.13
C GLY A 111 6.09 -2.33 -1.64
N LYS A 112 5.90 -1.26 -0.86
CA LYS A 112 4.59 -0.79 -0.39
C LYS A 112 4.29 0.61 -0.90
N PHE A 113 3.03 0.83 -1.27
CA PHE A 113 2.46 2.12 -1.60
C PHE A 113 1.65 2.62 -0.40
N SER A 114 2.15 3.62 0.32
CA SER A 114 1.60 4.01 1.63
C SER A 114 1.44 5.52 1.75
N GLY A 115 0.45 5.96 2.51
CA GLY A 115 0.22 7.37 2.79
C GLY A 115 -0.50 7.56 4.12
N ALA A 116 -0.39 8.77 4.66
CA ALA A 116 -1.05 9.16 5.89
C ALA A 116 -1.64 10.56 5.75
N PHE A 117 -2.91 10.72 6.11
CA PHE A 117 -3.62 11.99 5.99
C PHE A 117 -4.66 12.13 7.08
N SER A 118 -4.98 13.37 7.46
CA SER A 118 -5.93 13.66 8.53
C SER A 118 -7.14 14.41 8.00
N VAL A 119 -8.34 13.95 8.38
CA VAL A 119 -9.62 14.54 8.01
C VAL A 119 -10.58 14.42 9.18
N GLY A 120 -11.30 15.51 9.51
CA GLY A 120 -12.31 15.49 10.58
C GLY A 120 -11.79 15.02 11.94
N GLY A 121 -10.55 15.34 12.30
CA GLY A 121 -9.94 14.92 13.58
C GLY A 121 -9.51 13.44 13.65
N THR A 122 -9.52 12.74 12.52
CA THR A 122 -9.03 11.36 12.40
C THR A 122 -7.89 11.34 11.38
N THR A 123 -6.80 10.65 11.72
CA THR A 123 -5.73 10.32 10.80
C THR A 123 -5.96 8.90 10.27
N ILE A 124 -5.79 8.75 8.96
CA ILE A 124 -5.82 7.46 8.27
C ILE A 124 -4.42 7.20 7.74
N LEU A 125 -3.84 6.06 8.12
CA LEU A 125 -2.64 5.49 7.52
C LEU A 125 -3.09 4.33 6.64
N ASN A 126 -2.76 4.39 5.35
CA ASN A 126 -3.08 3.32 4.42
C ASN A 126 -1.82 2.71 3.82
N SER A 127 -1.90 1.47 3.38
CA SER A 127 -0.84 0.78 2.64
C SER A 127 -1.41 -0.20 1.64
N TYR A 128 -0.78 -0.31 0.47
CA TYR A 128 -1.08 -1.27 -0.58
C TYR A 128 0.19 -2.00 -0.98
N TRP A 129 0.15 -3.33 -1.14
CA TRP A 129 1.30 -4.09 -1.63
C TRP A 129 0.86 -5.34 -2.39
N LEU A 130 1.73 -5.84 -3.27
CA LEU A 130 1.54 -7.11 -3.95
C LEU A 130 2.31 -8.20 -3.22
N GLU A 131 1.65 -9.31 -2.95
CA GLU A 131 2.26 -10.49 -2.33
C GLU A 131 1.50 -11.74 -2.78
N ASN A 132 2.24 -12.75 -3.24
CA ASN A 132 1.69 -14.02 -3.75
C ASN A 132 0.59 -13.83 -4.82
N GLY A 133 0.77 -12.84 -5.71
CA GLY A 133 -0.16 -12.54 -6.80
C GLY A 133 -1.48 -11.87 -6.37
N ALA A 134 -1.62 -11.51 -5.09
CA ALA A 134 -2.75 -10.77 -4.57
C ALA A 134 -2.37 -9.33 -4.21
N LEU A 135 -3.33 -8.42 -4.34
CA LEU A 135 -3.20 -7.05 -3.86
C LEU A 135 -3.72 -6.97 -2.44
N HIS A 136 -2.82 -6.70 -1.51
CA HIS A 136 -3.13 -6.49 -0.11
C HIS A 136 -3.30 -5.01 0.18
N MET A 137 -4.16 -4.72 1.13
CA MET A 137 -4.36 -3.36 1.61
C MET A 137 -4.71 -3.32 3.09
N GLU A 138 -4.28 -2.25 3.73
CA GLU A 138 -4.55 -1.96 5.13
C GLU A 138 -4.91 -0.49 5.31
N PHE A 139 -5.82 -0.24 6.25
CA PHE A 139 -6.16 1.10 6.73
C PHE A 139 -6.21 1.10 8.25
N TYR A 140 -5.42 1.95 8.87
CA TYR A 140 -5.48 2.25 10.30
C TYR A 140 -6.09 3.63 10.47
N SER A 141 -7.12 3.74 11.30
CA SER A 141 -7.69 5.03 11.68
C SER A 141 -7.42 5.30 13.15
N TYR A 142 -6.89 6.47 13.47
CA TYR A 142 -6.61 6.90 14.84
C TYR A 142 -6.90 8.41 14.99
N PRO A 143 -7.08 8.94 16.21
CA PRO A 143 -7.31 10.38 16.37
C PRO A 143 -6.11 11.19 15.89
N ALA A 144 -6.36 12.35 15.30
CA ALA A 144 -5.30 13.27 14.89
C ALA A 144 -4.55 13.90 16.08
N LYS A 145 -5.07 13.76 17.30
CA LYS A 145 -4.44 14.19 18.54
C LYS A 145 -4.01 12.98 19.37
N ALA A 146 -2.85 13.09 20.01
CA ALA A 146 -2.38 12.07 20.94
C ALA A 146 -3.37 11.88 22.10
N ILE A 147 -3.48 10.64 22.60
CA ILE A 147 -4.21 10.36 23.85
C ILE A 147 -3.34 10.56 25.08
N THR A 148 -2.02 10.45 24.92
CA THR A 148 -1.06 10.62 26.00
C THR A 148 0.27 11.01 25.39
N THR A 149 0.95 11.94 26.05
CA THR A 149 2.33 12.30 25.75
C THR A 149 3.18 11.97 26.96
N THR A 150 4.16 11.10 26.79
CA THR A 150 5.09 10.68 27.85
C THR A 150 6.52 11.11 27.54
N GLY A 151 7.46 10.82 28.43
CA GLY A 151 8.88 11.19 28.29
C GLY A 151 9.24 12.49 29.02
N ASN A 152 10.50 12.64 29.39
CA ASN A 152 10.96 13.77 30.21
C ASN A 152 11.31 15.02 29.37
N GLY A 153 11.39 14.89 28.04
CA GLY A 153 11.80 15.96 27.14
C GLY A 153 13.31 16.19 27.08
N THR A 154 14.11 15.21 27.49
CA THR A 154 15.58 15.23 27.35
C THR A 154 16.00 14.50 26.07
N GLU A 155 17.28 14.57 25.71
CA GLU A 155 17.83 13.82 24.55
C GLU A 155 17.68 12.31 24.74
N GLU A 156 17.91 11.82 25.96
CA GLU A 156 17.78 10.40 26.33
C GLU A 156 16.33 9.97 26.57
N SER A 157 15.42 10.91 26.82
CA SER A 157 14.00 10.67 27.06
C SER A 157 13.14 11.72 26.34
N PRO A 158 13.07 11.68 25.00
CA PRO A 158 12.27 12.62 24.23
C PRO A 158 10.78 12.48 24.53
N LYS A 159 10.00 13.51 24.23
CA LYS A 159 8.54 13.42 24.29
C LYS A 159 8.03 12.44 23.25
N VAL A 160 7.14 11.53 23.66
CA VAL A 160 6.54 10.52 22.79
C VAL A 160 5.03 10.60 22.87
N ASP A 161 4.41 10.78 21.72
CA ASP A 161 2.96 10.78 21.57
C ASP A 161 2.43 9.37 21.32
N SER A 162 1.41 8.99 22.06
CA SER A 162 0.69 7.73 21.91
C SER A 162 -0.70 7.98 21.35
N TYR A 163 -1.16 7.08 20.48
CA TYR A 163 -2.45 7.15 19.81
C TYR A 163 -3.18 5.82 19.98
N HIS A 164 -4.49 5.86 20.22
CA HIS A 164 -5.28 4.64 20.15
C HIS A 164 -5.73 4.38 18.70
N ILE A 165 -5.71 3.12 18.30
CA ILE A 165 -6.32 2.70 17.03
C ILE A 165 -7.84 2.65 17.23
N LYS A 166 -8.58 3.42 16.43
CA LYS A 166 -10.06 3.42 16.42
C LYS A 166 -10.62 2.28 15.57
N SER A 167 -9.97 2.02 14.45
CA SER A 167 -10.34 0.93 13.57
C SER A 167 -9.16 0.47 12.74
N TYR A 168 -9.19 -0.81 12.37
CA TYR A 168 -8.28 -1.41 11.42
C TYR A 168 -9.10 -2.08 10.31
N GLN A 169 -8.66 -1.91 9.07
CA GLN A 169 -9.29 -2.55 7.92
C GLN A 169 -8.21 -3.27 7.13
N GLN A 170 -8.53 -4.47 6.65
CA GLN A 170 -7.63 -5.26 5.81
C GLN A 170 -8.42 -5.94 4.70
N ALA A 171 -7.87 -5.93 3.49
CA ALA A 171 -8.38 -6.74 2.39
C ALA A 171 -7.24 -7.43 1.65
N VAL A 172 -7.56 -8.62 1.13
CA VAL A 172 -6.73 -9.34 0.15
C VAL A 172 -7.58 -9.46 -1.11
N LEU A 173 -7.19 -8.71 -2.14
CA LEU A 173 -7.90 -8.64 -3.40
C LEU A 173 -7.20 -9.51 -4.44
N ARG A 174 -8.00 -10.26 -5.20
CA ARG A 174 -7.51 -11.08 -6.32
C ARG A 174 -7.87 -10.42 -7.63
N ARG A 175 -6.98 -10.60 -8.61
CA ARG A 175 -7.19 -10.12 -9.97
C ARG A 175 -8.35 -10.91 -10.60
N LYS A 176 -9.31 -10.20 -11.19
CA LYS A 176 -10.36 -10.76 -12.05
C LYS A 176 -9.85 -10.96 -13.47
#